data_AF-A0A076MU64-F1
#
_entry.id   AF-A0A076MU64-F1
#
_cell.length_a   1.000
_cell.length_b   1.000
_cell.length_c   1.000
_cell.angle_alpha   90.00
_cell.angle_beta   90.00
_cell.angle_gamma   90.00
#
_symmetry.space_group_name_H-M   'P 1'
#
loop_
_entity.id
_entity.type
_entity.pdbx_description
1 polymer ?
#
loop_
_entity_poly.entity_id
_entity_poly.type
_entity_poly.pdbx_seq_one_letter_code
_entity_poly.pdbx_strand_id
1 'polypeptide(L)'
;MVGADGHRTVVRRVVAPEPPDAAFAGYVIWLGIAAEPELDVEAWPPGMDIFDAGADCLLGSPLAESAPPGHRRPGWAWFDRRRNDLLRATGCVDGDVVQHSLRSADLTASLIAELDDEAAQWPAAWRDAVRACLRRRGVTGTPVAEYVPDRLVRGRIALVGDAAHVSTPMTGRGFAVALTDAEVLADEVAKAVAEARDDAISAALRSYQDRSLGRARELVESGQRFSRSFAG
;
A
#
# COMPACT_ATOMS: atom_id res chain seq x y z
N MET A 1 -7.41 -19.60 14.15
CA MET A 1 -7.26 -19.20 12.74
C MET A 1 -6.71 -17.79 12.72
N VAL A 2 -5.78 -17.48 11.81
CA VAL A 2 -5.22 -16.14 11.63
C VAL A 2 -5.51 -15.70 10.19
N GLY A 3 -6.22 -14.58 10.03
CA GLY A 3 -6.43 -13.92 8.74
C GLY A 3 -5.24 -13.01 8.43
N ALA A 4 -4.50 -13.38 7.38
CA ALA A 4 -3.33 -12.67 6.88
C ALA A 4 -3.32 -12.63 5.33
N ASP A 5 -4.51 -12.67 4.74
CA ASP A 5 -4.80 -12.80 3.32
C ASP A 5 -4.94 -11.45 2.59
N GLY A 6 -4.40 -10.39 3.18
CA GLY A 6 -4.31 -9.06 2.57
C GLY A 6 -5.59 -8.22 2.68
N HIS A 7 -5.58 -7.06 2.02
CA HIS A 7 -6.62 -6.03 2.16
C HIS A 7 -8.03 -6.48 1.73
N ARG A 8 -8.14 -7.52 0.89
CA ARG A 8 -9.40 -8.14 0.45
C ARG A 8 -9.78 -9.38 1.26
N THR A 9 -9.27 -9.49 2.48
CA THR A 9 -9.46 -10.65 3.34
C THR A 9 -10.92 -11.10 3.42
N VAL A 10 -11.16 -12.39 3.23
CA VAL A 10 -12.50 -12.97 3.44
C VAL A 10 -12.78 -13.18 4.93
N VAL A 11 -11.73 -13.23 5.76
CA VAL A 11 -11.81 -13.50 7.20
C VAL A 11 -12.43 -12.32 7.94
N ARG A 12 -12.20 -11.09 7.47
CA ARG A 12 -12.74 -9.88 8.10
C ARG A 12 -14.27 -9.87 8.11
N ARG A 13 -14.95 -10.45 7.13
CA ARG A 13 -16.42 -10.61 7.13
C ARG A 13 -16.94 -11.38 8.34
N VAL A 14 -16.12 -12.26 8.92
CA VAL A 14 -16.46 -12.97 10.15
C VAL A 14 -16.12 -12.14 11.38
N VAL A 15 -14.97 -11.47 11.38
CA VAL A 15 -14.46 -10.75 12.55
C VAL A 15 -15.13 -9.39 12.73
N ALA A 16 -15.19 -8.56 11.69
CA ALA A 16 -15.70 -7.20 11.63
C ALA A 16 -16.60 -7.03 10.38
N PRO A 17 -17.89 -7.40 10.47
CA PRO A 17 -18.76 -7.53 9.29
C PRO A 17 -19.29 -6.21 8.70
N GLU A 18 -19.17 -5.07 9.38
CA GLU A 18 -19.93 -3.85 9.02
C GLU A 18 -19.08 -2.56 9.05
N PRO A 19 -18.67 -2.02 7.89
CA PRO A 19 -18.45 -2.72 6.62
C PRO A 19 -17.15 -3.55 6.66
N PRO A 20 -17.04 -4.66 5.91
CA PRO A 20 -15.82 -5.46 5.91
C PRO A 20 -14.82 -5.01 4.83
N ASP A 21 -15.28 -4.35 3.78
CA ASP A 21 -14.44 -4.03 2.64
C ASP A 21 -13.61 -2.77 2.89
N ALA A 22 -12.36 -2.76 2.41
CA ALA A 22 -11.53 -1.57 2.44
C ALA A 22 -12.03 -0.57 1.40
N ALA A 23 -12.20 0.69 1.81
CA ALA A 23 -12.75 1.74 0.99
C ALA A 23 -11.68 2.35 0.08
N PHE A 24 -12.05 2.66 -1.16
CA PHE A 24 -11.22 3.35 -2.11
C PHE A 24 -10.97 4.79 -1.65
N ALA A 25 -9.70 5.18 -1.55
CA ALA A 25 -9.28 6.48 -1.04
C ALA A 25 -9.39 7.62 -2.07
N GLY A 26 -9.84 7.33 -3.29
CA GLY A 26 -10.09 8.34 -4.33
C GLY A 26 -8.91 8.66 -5.24
N TYR A 27 -7.84 7.86 -5.23
CA TYR A 27 -6.67 8.05 -6.09
C TYR A 27 -5.90 6.75 -6.37
N VAL A 28 -5.09 6.75 -7.42
CA VAL A 28 -4.19 5.65 -7.80
C VAL A 28 -2.75 5.97 -7.39
N ILE A 29 -1.98 4.94 -7.07
CA ILE A 29 -0.51 5.01 -7.00
C ILE A 29 0.08 4.21 -8.17
N TRP A 30 0.76 4.92 -9.06
CA TRP A 30 1.59 4.35 -10.11
C TRP A 30 2.95 3.96 -9.53
N LEU A 31 3.37 2.73 -9.77
CA LEU A 31 4.60 2.15 -9.22
C LEU A 31 5.50 1.66 -10.34
N GLY A 32 6.78 2.00 -10.26
CA GLY A 32 7.80 1.51 -11.18
C GLY A 32 9.15 1.41 -10.51
N ILE A 33 10.00 0.56 -11.11
CA ILE A 33 11.40 0.40 -10.71
C ILE A 33 12.21 0.41 -12.00
N ALA A 34 13.01 1.45 -12.20
CA ALA A 34 13.92 1.49 -13.33
C ALA A 34 15.20 0.70 -13.04
N ALA A 35 15.97 0.40 -14.07
CA ALA A 35 17.33 -0.09 -13.93
C ALA A 35 18.30 0.99 -14.41
N GLU A 36 19.40 1.21 -13.71
CA GLU A 36 20.41 2.20 -14.07
C GLU A 36 20.86 2.18 -15.54
N PRO A 37 21.06 1.02 -16.20
CA PRO A 37 21.44 0.97 -17.62
C PRO A 37 20.36 1.50 -18.59
N GLU A 38 19.13 1.67 -18.12
CA GLU A 38 18.00 2.20 -18.92
C GLU A 38 17.91 3.73 -18.84
N LEU A 39 18.72 4.36 -17.98
CA LEU A 39 18.64 5.77 -17.65
C LEU A 39 19.79 6.54 -18.29
N ASP A 40 19.45 7.61 -18.99
CA ASP A 40 20.41 8.59 -19.51
C ASP A 40 20.69 9.65 -18.44
N VAL A 41 21.20 9.21 -17.29
CA VAL A 41 21.36 10.07 -16.11
C VAL A 41 22.72 10.75 -16.11
N GLU A 42 22.71 12.07 -16.33
CA GLU A 42 23.86 12.94 -16.06
C GLU A 42 24.15 13.02 -14.54
N ALA A 43 23.12 12.83 -13.70
CA ALA A 43 23.21 12.74 -12.24
C ALA A 43 22.24 11.71 -11.65
N TRP A 44 22.74 10.87 -10.74
CA TRP A 44 21.98 9.84 -10.02
C TRP A 44 21.12 10.47 -8.90
N PRO A 45 19.87 10.00 -8.65
CA PRO A 45 19.07 10.50 -7.53
C PRO A 45 19.81 10.29 -6.20
N PRO A 46 20.02 11.35 -5.39
CA PRO A 46 20.92 11.29 -4.23
C PRO A 46 20.32 10.55 -3.03
N GLY A 47 19.01 10.31 -3.00
CA GLY A 47 18.33 9.67 -1.88
C GLY A 47 16.82 9.57 -2.08
N MET A 48 16.08 9.56 -0.97
CA MET A 48 14.63 9.67 -0.99
C MET A 48 14.22 11.11 -1.27
N ASP A 49 13.37 11.31 -2.28
CA ASP A 49 12.80 12.61 -2.63
C ASP A 49 11.27 12.54 -2.68
N ILE A 50 10.61 13.66 -2.36
CA ILE A 50 9.17 13.84 -2.49
C ILE A 50 8.90 15.15 -3.24
N PHE A 51 8.08 15.10 -4.28
CA PHE A 51 7.71 16.26 -5.09
C PHE A 51 6.19 16.36 -5.21
N ASP A 52 5.64 17.52 -4.89
CA ASP A 52 4.21 17.82 -5.09
C ASP A 52 4.02 18.67 -6.35
N ALA A 53 3.04 18.31 -7.17
CA ALA A 53 2.69 19.02 -8.40
C ALA A 53 1.17 19.05 -8.59
N GLY A 54 0.49 19.89 -7.81
CA GLY A 54 -0.94 20.13 -7.94
C GLY A 54 -1.80 18.90 -7.61
N ALA A 55 -2.19 18.14 -8.64
CA ALA A 55 -2.99 16.93 -8.49
C ALA A 55 -2.15 15.65 -8.32
N ASP A 56 -0.83 15.79 -8.37
CA ASP A 56 0.12 14.69 -8.35
C ASP A 56 1.12 14.83 -7.20
N CYS A 57 1.59 13.70 -6.67
CA CYS A 57 2.73 13.62 -5.76
C CYS A 57 3.66 12.49 -6.22
N LEU A 58 4.96 12.74 -6.31
CA LEU A 58 5.97 11.74 -6.66
C LEU A 58 6.89 11.50 -5.46
N LEU A 59 6.97 10.24 -5.03
CA LEU A 59 7.99 9.75 -4.10
C LEU A 59 8.99 8.90 -4.87
N GLY A 60 10.27 9.26 -4.80
CA GLY A 60 11.36 8.51 -5.40
C GLY A 60 12.33 8.02 -4.32
N SER A 61 12.87 6.81 -4.48
CA SER A 61 13.96 6.32 -3.64
C SER A 61 14.86 5.30 -4.36
N PRO A 62 16.19 5.34 -4.19
CA PRO A 62 17.06 4.28 -4.64
C PRO A 62 16.77 2.98 -3.88
N LEU A 63 16.41 1.92 -4.60
CA LEU A 63 16.29 0.58 -4.03
C LEU A 63 17.66 -0.08 -3.98
N ALA A 64 17.94 -0.76 -2.87
CA ALA A 64 19.23 -1.37 -2.58
C ALA A 64 20.37 -0.34 -2.66
N GLU A 65 20.42 0.57 -1.68
CA GLU A 65 21.40 1.68 -1.60
C GLU A 65 22.87 1.23 -1.72
N SER A 66 23.17 -0.03 -1.40
CA SER A 66 24.51 -0.63 -1.52
C SER A 66 24.83 -1.25 -2.87
N ALA A 67 23.92 -1.19 -3.86
CA ALA A 67 24.16 -1.74 -5.19
C ALA A 67 25.32 -1.00 -5.89
N PRO A 68 26.24 -1.71 -6.55
CA PRO A 68 27.33 -1.07 -7.29
C PRO A 68 26.78 -0.27 -8.49
N PRO A 69 27.51 0.76 -8.95
CA PRO A 69 27.20 1.42 -10.22
C PRO A 69 26.99 0.42 -11.37
N GLY A 70 26.04 0.73 -12.24
CA GLY A 70 25.50 -0.14 -13.30
C GLY A 70 24.40 -1.10 -12.83
N HIS A 71 24.18 -1.28 -11.53
CA HIS A 71 23.20 -2.22 -10.97
C HIS A 71 22.17 -1.56 -10.06
N ARG A 72 22.20 -0.23 -9.92
CA ARG A 72 21.30 0.50 -9.04
C ARG A 72 19.90 0.56 -9.65
N ARG A 73 18.88 0.65 -8.79
CA ARG A 73 17.46 0.57 -9.19
C ARG A 73 16.65 1.65 -8.51
N PRO A 74 16.35 2.79 -9.16
CA PRO A 74 15.49 3.79 -8.55
C PRO A 74 14.04 3.32 -8.64
N GLY A 75 13.42 3.17 -7.48
CA GLY A 75 11.99 2.93 -7.33
C GLY A 75 11.26 4.26 -7.21
N TRP A 76 10.06 4.32 -7.76
CA TRP A 76 9.22 5.50 -7.67
C TRP A 76 7.75 5.12 -7.47
N ALA A 77 7.04 6.03 -6.82
CA ALA A 77 5.63 5.99 -6.50
C ALA A 77 5.01 7.34 -6.88
N TRP A 78 4.10 7.34 -7.85
CA TRP A 78 3.40 8.54 -8.28
C TRP A 78 1.91 8.42 -7.93
N PHE A 79 1.49 9.25 -6.98
CA PHE A 79 0.11 9.42 -6.56
C PHE A 79 -0.63 10.34 -7.54
N ASP A 80 -1.75 9.86 -8.08
CA ASP A 80 -2.53 10.53 -9.11
C ASP A 80 -4.03 10.40 -8.79
N ARG A 81 -4.71 11.52 -8.56
CA ARG A 81 -6.15 11.56 -8.23
C ARG A 81 -7.07 11.69 -9.45
N ARG A 82 -6.53 11.76 -10.67
CA ARG A 82 -7.29 12.08 -11.89
C ARG A 82 -7.83 10.84 -12.61
N ARG A 83 -7.51 9.63 -12.15
CA ARG A 83 -7.77 8.37 -12.88
C ARG A 83 -8.97 7.58 -12.38
N ASN A 84 -9.84 8.19 -11.60
CA ASN A 84 -10.95 7.49 -10.96
C ASN A 84 -11.93 6.89 -11.99
N ASP A 85 -12.16 7.57 -13.12
CA ASP A 85 -13.02 7.04 -14.19
C ASP A 85 -12.39 5.85 -14.90
N LEU A 86 -11.07 5.91 -15.16
CA LEU A 86 -10.31 4.79 -15.70
C LEU A 86 -10.43 3.58 -14.77
N LEU A 87 -10.19 3.77 -13.47
CA LEU A 87 -10.23 2.69 -12.48
C LEU A 87 -11.60 2.00 -12.40
N ARG A 88 -12.69 2.75 -12.57
CA ARG A 88 -14.04 2.18 -12.63
C ARG A 88 -14.30 1.47 -13.95
N ALA A 89 -13.90 2.08 -15.07
CA ALA A 89 -14.07 1.51 -16.41
C ALA A 89 -13.32 0.19 -16.60
N THR A 90 -12.16 0.02 -15.94
CA THR A 90 -11.37 -1.22 -15.97
C THR A 90 -11.74 -2.22 -14.89
N GLY A 91 -12.75 -1.94 -14.05
CA GLY A 91 -13.17 -2.80 -12.95
C GLY A 91 -12.19 -2.87 -11.77
N CYS A 92 -11.14 -2.04 -11.76
CA CYS A 92 -10.21 -1.94 -10.65
C CYS A 92 -10.89 -1.47 -9.35
N VAL A 93 -11.94 -0.66 -9.48
CA VAL A 93 -12.79 -0.18 -8.39
C VAL A 93 -14.26 -0.42 -8.75
N ASP A 94 -14.99 -1.06 -7.84
CA ASP A 94 -16.45 -1.25 -7.93
C ASP A 94 -17.13 -0.51 -6.77
N GLY A 95 -17.92 0.52 -7.08
CA GLY A 95 -18.39 1.50 -6.10
C GLY A 95 -17.20 2.17 -5.39
N ASP A 96 -17.05 1.87 -4.10
CA ASP A 96 -15.94 2.30 -3.25
C ASP A 96 -15.02 1.12 -2.85
N VAL A 97 -15.10 -0.03 -3.51
CA VAL A 97 -14.30 -1.21 -3.15
C VAL A 97 -13.22 -1.46 -4.20
N VAL A 98 -11.96 -1.49 -3.77
CA VAL A 98 -10.83 -1.85 -4.61
C VAL A 98 -10.83 -3.35 -4.92
N GLN A 99 -10.79 -3.69 -6.20
CA GLN A 99 -10.80 -5.06 -6.69
C GLN A 99 -9.40 -5.54 -7.08
N HIS A 100 -8.71 -4.78 -7.95
CA HIS A 100 -7.39 -5.15 -8.45
C HIS A 100 -6.62 -3.93 -8.95
N SER A 101 -5.32 -4.09 -9.15
CA SER A 101 -4.47 -3.09 -9.80
C SER A 101 -4.60 -3.16 -11.32
N LEU A 102 -4.32 -2.03 -11.98
CA LEU A 102 -3.95 -1.95 -13.39
C LEU A 102 -2.57 -2.61 -13.59
N ARG A 103 -2.47 -3.45 -14.62
CA ARG A 103 -1.25 -4.13 -15.07
C ARG A 103 -0.89 -3.68 -16.48
N SER A 104 0.24 -4.16 -16.99
CA SER A 104 0.77 -3.82 -18.31
C SER A 104 -0.24 -4.01 -19.47
N ALA A 105 -1.18 -4.94 -19.34
CA ALA A 105 -2.24 -5.19 -20.31
C ALA A 105 -3.34 -4.11 -20.32
N ASP A 106 -3.57 -3.45 -19.19
CA ASP A 106 -4.57 -2.38 -19.04
C ASP A 106 -4.03 -1.02 -19.50
N LEU A 107 -2.70 -0.89 -19.67
CA LEU A 107 -2.05 0.34 -20.08
C LEU A 107 -2.17 0.52 -21.60
N THR A 108 -3.20 1.21 -22.05
CA THR A 108 -3.36 1.55 -23.48
C THR A 108 -2.23 2.45 -23.97
N ALA A 109 -2.01 2.50 -25.29
CA ALA A 109 -1.01 3.40 -25.87
C ALA A 109 -1.31 4.88 -25.55
N SER A 110 -2.59 5.27 -25.54
CA SER A 110 -3.02 6.62 -25.16
C SER A 110 -2.66 6.94 -23.72
N LEU A 111 -3.00 6.04 -22.78
CA LEU A 111 -2.70 6.24 -21.36
C LEU A 111 -1.19 6.34 -21.10
N ILE A 112 -0.38 5.52 -21.77
CA ILE A 112 1.08 5.62 -21.68
C ILE A 112 1.59 6.96 -22.19
N ALA A 113 1.07 7.45 -23.32
CA ALA A 113 1.45 8.75 -23.85
C ALA A 113 1.06 9.90 -22.91
N GLU A 114 -0.16 9.87 -22.35
CA GLU A 114 -0.63 10.84 -21.35
C GLU A 114 0.26 10.86 -20.10
N LEU A 115 0.60 9.68 -19.56
CA LEU A 115 1.50 9.58 -18.40
C LEU A 115 2.93 10.05 -18.73
N ASP A 116 3.42 9.83 -19.94
CA ASP A 116 4.77 10.27 -20.38
C ASP A 116 4.85 11.80 -20.54
N ASP A 117 3.80 12.41 -21.10
CA ASP A 117 3.65 13.86 -21.22
C ASP A 117 3.58 14.51 -19.84
N GLU A 118 2.77 13.97 -18.95
CA GLU A 118 2.63 14.45 -17.57
C GLU A 118 3.90 14.25 -16.75
N ALA A 119 4.68 13.19 -17.01
CA ALA A 119 5.96 12.98 -16.34
C ALA A 119 6.97 14.10 -16.61
N ALA A 120 6.75 14.96 -17.60
CA ALA A 120 7.58 16.14 -17.87
C ALA A 120 7.64 17.11 -16.67
N GLN A 121 6.66 17.09 -15.78
CA GLN A 121 6.64 17.92 -14.56
C GLN A 121 7.72 17.52 -13.54
N TRP A 122 8.24 16.30 -13.62
CA TRP A 122 9.19 15.78 -12.64
C TRP A 122 10.64 16.21 -12.96
N PRO A 123 11.50 16.33 -11.93
CA PRO A 123 12.93 16.54 -12.11
C PRO A 123 13.56 15.46 -12.99
N ALA A 124 14.61 15.81 -13.72
CA ALA A 124 15.17 14.97 -14.79
C ALA A 124 15.42 13.52 -14.37
N ALA A 125 16.13 13.30 -13.26
CA ALA A 125 16.48 11.96 -12.80
C ALA A 125 15.23 11.07 -12.54
N TRP A 126 14.17 11.65 -11.97
CA TRP A 126 12.94 10.92 -11.68
C TRP A 126 12.02 10.78 -12.90
N ARG A 127 11.92 11.84 -13.72
CA ARG A 127 11.22 11.80 -15.01
C ARG A 127 11.76 10.68 -15.88
N ASP A 128 13.07 10.56 -16.02
CA ASP A 128 13.69 9.57 -16.89
C ASP A 128 13.46 8.15 -16.36
N ALA A 129 13.44 7.95 -15.04
CA ALA A 129 13.05 6.68 -14.40
C ALA A 129 11.59 6.30 -14.64
N VAL A 130 10.67 7.26 -14.55
CA VAL A 130 9.25 7.08 -14.88
C VAL A 130 9.11 6.69 -16.35
N ARG A 131 9.70 7.47 -17.26
CA ARG A 131 9.63 7.24 -18.71
C ARG A 131 10.26 5.92 -19.12
N ALA A 132 11.38 5.51 -18.52
CA ALA A 132 11.98 4.20 -18.76
C ALA A 132 11.01 3.06 -18.44
N CYS A 133 10.33 3.14 -17.30
CA CYS A 133 9.31 2.17 -16.90
C CYS A 133 8.09 2.20 -17.83
N LEU A 134 7.60 3.38 -18.23
CA LEU A 134 6.47 3.52 -19.15
C LEU A 134 6.77 2.91 -20.53
N ARG A 135 7.95 3.19 -21.11
CA ARG A 135 8.38 2.63 -22.41
C ARG A 135 8.34 1.11 -22.44
N ARG A 136 8.80 0.46 -21.37
CA ARG A 136 8.78 -1.02 -21.25
C ARG A 136 7.49 -1.58 -20.66
N ARG A 137 6.46 -0.73 -20.42
CA ARG A 137 5.19 -1.09 -19.75
C ARG A 137 5.40 -1.76 -18.38
N GLY A 138 6.46 -1.37 -17.71
CA GLY A 138 6.89 -1.86 -16.40
C GLY A 138 6.28 -1.13 -15.22
N VAL A 139 5.05 -0.64 -15.38
CA VAL A 139 4.32 0.16 -14.40
C VAL A 139 3.08 -0.58 -13.92
N THR A 140 2.78 -0.46 -12.65
CA THR A 140 1.52 -0.92 -12.04
C THR A 140 0.76 0.28 -11.51
N GLY A 141 -0.54 0.39 -11.79
CA GLY A 141 -1.42 1.37 -11.15
C GLY A 141 -2.27 0.70 -10.09
N THR A 142 -2.05 0.98 -8.81
CA THR A 142 -2.83 0.38 -7.71
C THR A 142 -3.80 1.41 -7.13
N PRO A 143 -5.12 1.21 -7.20
CA PRO A 143 -6.05 2.04 -6.44
C PRO A 143 -5.72 1.95 -4.95
N VAL A 144 -5.67 3.09 -4.25
CA VAL A 144 -5.39 3.06 -2.81
C VAL A 144 -6.66 2.70 -2.06
N ALA A 145 -6.58 1.65 -1.24
CA ALA A 145 -7.65 1.22 -0.34
C ALA A 145 -7.27 1.56 1.11
N GLU A 146 -8.26 1.85 1.95
CA GLU A 146 -8.07 2.13 3.38
C GLU A 146 -9.15 1.44 4.22
N TYR A 147 -8.78 0.94 5.40
CA TYR A 147 -9.68 0.27 6.33
C TYR A 147 -9.24 0.49 7.77
N VAL A 148 -10.10 1.14 8.55
CA VAL A 148 -9.90 1.37 9.99
C VAL A 148 -10.59 0.24 10.76
N PRO A 149 -9.86 -0.61 11.51
CA PRO A 149 -10.49 -1.67 12.27
C PRO A 149 -11.27 -1.14 13.48
N ASP A 150 -12.44 -1.72 13.72
CA ASP A 150 -13.19 -1.65 14.98
C ASP A 150 -12.87 -2.87 15.88
N ARG A 151 -12.46 -3.98 15.27
CA ARG A 151 -12.20 -5.27 15.91
C ARG A 151 -11.14 -6.05 15.15
N LEU A 152 -10.26 -6.74 15.89
CA LEU A 152 -9.22 -7.61 15.34
C LEU A 152 -9.50 -9.09 15.63
N VAL A 153 -10.35 -9.40 16.62
CA VAL A 153 -10.58 -10.76 17.11
C VAL A 153 -12.05 -11.08 17.27
N ARG A 154 -12.46 -12.28 16.85
CA ARG A 154 -13.76 -12.88 17.17
C ARG A 154 -13.59 -14.36 17.49
N GLY A 155 -13.84 -14.73 18.75
CA GLY A 155 -13.65 -16.11 19.21
C GLY A 155 -12.19 -16.54 19.07
N ARG A 156 -11.93 -17.60 18.28
CA ARG A 156 -10.57 -18.13 18.00
C ARG A 156 -10.01 -17.67 16.65
N ILE A 157 -10.46 -16.52 16.18
CA ILE A 157 -10.07 -15.91 14.89
C ILE A 157 -9.45 -14.54 15.18
N ALA A 158 -8.25 -14.30 14.64
CA ALA A 158 -7.56 -13.01 14.70
C ALA A 158 -7.20 -12.53 13.29
N LEU A 159 -7.17 -11.21 13.07
CA LEU A 159 -6.68 -10.57 11.86
C LEU A 159 -5.32 -9.92 12.13
N VAL A 160 -4.41 -9.92 11.16
CA VAL A 160 -3.12 -9.22 11.22
C VAL A 160 -2.81 -8.50 9.90
N GLY A 161 -1.95 -7.47 9.94
CA GLY A 161 -1.49 -6.74 8.76
C GLY A 161 -2.64 -6.17 7.92
N ASP A 162 -2.54 -6.23 6.59
CA ASP A 162 -3.57 -5.68 5.70
C ASP A 162 -4.95 -6.34 5.87
N ALA A 163 -5.02 -7.56 6.42
CA ALA A 163 -6.31 -8.15 6.75
C ALA A 163 -6.99 -7.43 7.93
N ALA A 164 -6.20 -6.89 8.86
CA ALA A 164 -6.65 -6.12 10.02
C ALA A 164 -6.83 -4.62 9.72
N HIS A 165 -5.85 -3.99 9.07
CA HIS A 165 -5.81 -2.55 8.85
C HIS A 165 -5.18 -2.26 7.50
N VAL A 166 -5.84 -1.43 6.69
CA VAL A 166 -5.34 -1.06 5.37
C VAL A 166 -5.08 0.43 5.39
N SER A 167 -3.86 0.85 5.12
CA SER A 167 -3.46 2.26 5.18
C SER A 167 -2.88 2.71 3.85
N THR A 168 -2.97 4.01 3.56
CA THR A 168 -2.25 4.59 2.43
C THR A 168 -0.74 4.31 2.52
N PRO A 169 -0.07 3.97 1.39
CA PRO A 169 1.38 3.80 1.33
C PRO A 169 2.16 5.03 1.82
N MET A 170 1.55 6.22 1.79
CA MET A 170 2.16 7.46 2.28
C MET A 170 2.56 7.43 3.75
N THR A 171 1.96 6.54 4.54
CA THR A 171 2.39 6.37 5.93
C THR A 171 3.81 5.82 6.03
N GLY A 172 4.29 5.06 5.03
CA GLY A 172 5.57 4.36 5.04
C GLY A 172 5.72 3.30 6.15
N ARG A 173 4.63 3.00 6.88
CA ARG A 173 4.68 2.21 8.14
C ARG A 173 3.87 0.92 8.11
N GLY A 174 3.05 0.69 7.08
CA GLY A 174 2.14 -0.47 7.02
C GLY A 174 2.83 -1.81 7.29
N PHE A 175 3.97 -2.07 6.64
CA PHE A 175 4.74 -3.29 6.84
C PHE A 175 5.27 -3.45 8.27
N ALA A 176 5.85 -2.39 8.84
CA ALA A 176 6.38 -2.42 10.20
C ALA A 176 5.26 -2.71 11.23
N VAL A 177 4.10 -2.09 11.07
CA VAL A 177 2.93 -2.32 11.93
C VAL A 177 2.38 -3.74 11.76
N ALA A 178 2.35 -4.29 10.54
CA ALA A 178 1.96 -5.67 10.29
C ALA A 178 2.93 -6.68 10.95
N LEU A 179 4.23 -6.41 10.93
CA LEU A 179 5.22 -7.23 11.63
C LEU A 179 5.00 -7.19 13.15
N THR A 180 4.79 -6.00 13.71
CA THR A 180 4.44 -5.86 15.13
C THR A 180 3.16 -6.61 15.50
N ASP A 181 2.15 -6.64 14.63
CA ASP A 181 0.96 -7.46 14.88
C ASP A 181 1.29 -8.95 14.99
N ALA A 182 2.10 -9.46 14.06
CA ALA A 182 2.50 -10.86 14.04
C ALA A 182 3.30 -11.22 15.30
N GLU A 183 4.22 -10.36 15.73
CA GLU A 183 5.01 -10.53 16.95
C GLU A 183 4.12 -10.55 18.20
N VAL A 184 3.26 -9.55 18.38
CA VAL A 184 2.36 -9.46 19.54
C VAL A 184 1.42 -10.66 19.57
N LEU A 185 0.87 -11.08 18.42
CA LEU A 185 0.01 -12.27 18.35
C LEU A 185 0.78 -13.54 18.72
N ALA A 186 1.98 -13.72 18.19
CA ALA A 186 2.82 -14.89 18.47
C ALA A 186 3.16 -15.00 19.97
N ASP A 187 3.54 -13.89 20.60
CA ASP A 187 3.84 -13.82 22.03
C ASP A 187 2.63 -14.22 22.90
N GLU A 188 1.44 -13.67 22.61
CA GLU A 188 0.23 -14.00 23.39
C GLU A 188 -0.18 -15.46 23.20
N VAL A 189 -0.08 -15.99 21.99
CA VAL A 189 -0.37 -17.41 21.71
C VAL A 189 0.64 -18.33 22.40
N ALA A 190 1.94 -18.00 22.39
CA ALA A 190 2.96 -18.77 23.06
C ALA A 190 2.72 -18.86 24.57
N LYS A 191 2.34 -17.75 25.23
CA LYS A 191 1.94 -17.73 26.64
C LYS A 191 0.75 -18.66 26.89
N ALA A 192 -0.30 -18.56 26.08
CA ALA A 192 -1.49 -19.39 26.24
C ALA A 192 -1.21 -20.89 26.06
N VAL A 193 -0.33 -21.27 25.13
CA VAL A 193 0.09 -22.66 24.94
C VAL A 193 0.83 -23.19 26.18
N ALA A 194 1.68 -22.36 26.79
CA ALA A 194 2.40 -22.75 28.01
C ALA A 194 1.48 -22.91 29.24
N GLU A 195 0.39 -22.13 29.33
CA GLU A 195 -0.57 -22.22 30.43
C GLU A 195 -1.44 -23.49 30.41
N ALA A 196 -1.64 -24.08 29.23
CA ALA A 196 -2.42 -25.31 29.01
C ALA A 196 -3.86 -25.31 29.61
N ARG A 197 -4.54 -24.15 29.62
CA ARG A 197 -5.96 -24.03 30.01
C ARG A 197 -6.88 -23.94 28.80
N ASP A 198 -8.11 -24.43 28.92
CA ASP A 198 -9.08 -24.51 27.82
C ASP A 198 -9.42 -23.13 27.18
N ASP A 199 -9.41 -22.07 27.99
CA ASP A 199 -9.74 -20.71 27.59
C ASP A 199 -8.54 -19.84 27.22
N ALA A 200 -7.31 -20.35 27.43
CA ALA A 200 -6.06 -19.58 27.34
C ALA A 200 -5.91 -18.90 25.97
N ILE A 201 -6.19 -19.62 24.87
CA ILE A 201 -6.14 -19.04 23.52
C ILE A 201 -7.12 -17.89 23.35
N SER A 202 -8.35 -18.01 23.87
CA SER A 202 -9.34 -16.93 23.73
C SER A 202 -8.93 -15.71 24.55
N ALA A 203 -8.30 -15.90 25.71
CA ALA A 203 -7.73 -14.82 26.51
C ALA A 203 -6.54 -14.15 25.81
N ALA A 204 -5.62 -14.94 25.24
CA ALA A 204 -4.49 -14.44 24.45
C ALA A 204 -4.93 -13.59 23.27
N LEU A 205 -5.94 -14.03 22.50
CA LEU A 205 -6.42 -13.24 21.37
C LEU A 205 -7.07 -11.92 21.82
N ARG A 206 -7.79 -11.89 22.95
CA ARG A 206 -8.29 -10.63 23.51
C ARG A 206 -7.14 -9.69 23.89
N SER A 207 -6.12 -10.21 24.58
CA SER A 207 -4.90 -9.47 24.92
C SER A 207 -4.20 -8.91 23.67
N TYR A 208 -4.07 -9.71 22.61
CA TYR A 208 -3.55 -9.27 21.32
C TYR A 208 -4.34 -8.07 20.75
N GLN A 209 -5.68 -8.16 20.76
CA GLN A 209 -6.54 -7.07 20.28
C GLN A 209 -6.35 -5.80 21.10
N ASP A 210 -6.37 -5.91 22.44
CA ASP A 210 -6.25 -4.76 23.34
C ASP A 210 -4.92 -4.01 23.13
N ARG A 211 -3.84 -4.75 22.80
CA ARG A 211 -2.51 -4.19 22.52
C ARG A 211 -2.35 -3.63 21.10
N SER A 212 -3.12 -4.12 20.13
CA SER A 212 -2.87 -3.86 18.70
C SER A 212 -3.91 -2.93 18.06
N LEU A 213 -5.15 -2.92 18.54
CA LEU A 213 -6.25 -2.19 17.91
C LEU A 213 -5.98 -0.68 17.85
N GLY A 214 -5.49 -0.08 18.94
CA GLY A 214 -5.19 1.36 18.98
C GLY A 214 -4.14 1.76 17.94
N ARG A 215 -3.03 1.03 17.86
CA ARG A 215 -1.94 1.25 16.89
C ARG A 215 -2.41 1.05 15.45
N ALA A 216 -3.21 0.01 15.20
CA ALA A 216 -3.76 -0.28 13.87
C ALA A 216 -4.68 0.86 13.39
N ARG A 217 -5.54 1.37 14.27
CA ARG A 217 -6.41 2.53 13.98
C ARG A 217 -5.60 3.79 13.73
N GLU A 218 -4.66 4.10 14.61
CA GLU A 218 -3.82 5.30 14.50
C GLU A 218 -3.04 5.33 13.18
N LEU A 219 -2.50 4.18 12.75
CA LEU A 219 -1.84 4.07 11.45
C LEU A 219 -2.77 4.53 10.33
N VAL A 220 -3.97 3.94 10.22
CA VAL A 220 -4.90 4.22 9.12
C VAL A 220 -5.45 5.63 9.21
N GLU A 221 -5.92 6.06 10.38
CA GLU A 221 -6.50 7.39 10.60
C GLU A 221 -5.48 8.51 10.33
N SER A 222 -4.20 8.28 10.65
CA SER A 222 -3.13 9.23 10.32
C SER A 222 -2.90 9.34 8.82
N GLY A 223 -2.96 8.23 8.09
CA GLY A 223 -2.86 8.17 6.64
C GLY A 223 -4.05 8.84 5.94
N GLN A 224 -5.26 8.60 6.42
CA GLN A 224 -6.48 9.19 5.84
C GLN A 224 -6.50 10.73 5.88
N ARG A 225 -5.75 11.37 6.79
CA ARG A 225 -5.60 12.84 6.75
C ARG A 225 -4.93 13.30 5.46
N PHE A 226 -3.90 12.59 5.02
CA PHE A 226 -3.28 12.83 3.71
C PHE A 226 -4.28 12.52 2.60
N SER A 227 -4.89 11.33 2.62
CA SER A 227 -5.81 10.87 1.57
C SER A 227 -6.95 11.87 1.32
N ARG A 228 -7.58 12.37 2.39
CA ARG A 228 -8.65 13.40 2.29
C ARG A 228 -8.14 14.72 1.71
N SER A 229 -6.96 15.16 2.12
CA SER A 229 -6.35 16.39 1.57
C SER A 229 -5.95 16.24 0.11
N PHE A 230 -5.51 15.04 -0.29
CA PHE A 230 -5.00 14.78 -1.62
C PHE A 230 -6.14 14.53 -2.63
N ALA A 231 -7.12 13.69 -2.27
CA ALA A 231 -8.24 13.35 -3.14
C ALA A 231 -9.14 14.56 -3.46
N GLY A 232 -9.33 15.47 -2.49
CA GLY A 232 -10.19 16.64 -2.61
C GLY A 232 -11.52 16.48 -1.87
#